data_AF-A0A7X8ISB3-F1
#
_entry.id   AF-A0A7X8ISB3-F1
#
_cell.length_a   1.000
_cell.length_b   1.000
_cell.length_c   1.000
_cell.angle_alpha   90.00
_cell.angle_beta   90.00
_cell.angle_gamma   90.00
#
_symmetry.space_group_name_H-M   'P 1'
#
loop_
_entity.id
_entity.type
_entity.pdbx_description
1 polymer ?
#
loop_
_entity_poly.entity_id
_entity_poly.type
_entity_poly.pdbx_seq_one_letter_code
_entity_poly.pdbx_strand_id
1 'polypeptide(L)'
;MKSGHFPLSQSNSINNEFILESYFMATGFLDRLTTAIQIAEELKYDSSEIIEAICKVADKFRIYPPAKNRAAWFEVVFREKLLEARADILAHRYRKQYFK
;
A
#
# COMPACT_ATOMS: atom_id res chain seq x y z
N MET A 1 -18.16 -27.41 25.14
CA MET A 1 -16.91 -27.02 24.44
C MET A 1 -17.12 -27.21 22.94
N LYS A 2 -17.29 -26.12 22.18
CA LYS A 2 -17.22 -26.16 20.71
C LYS A 2 -16.03 -25.30 20.33
N SER A 3 -14.91 -25.94 20.03
CA SER A 3 -13.76 -25.31 19.38
C SER A 3 -14.19 -24.91 17.97
N GLY A 4 -14.67 -23.68 17.83
CA GLY A 4 -14.91 -23.08 16.53
C GLY A 4 -13.58 -22.95 15.80
N HIS A 5 -13.38 -23.79 14.79
CA HIS A 5 -12.30 -23.62 13.82
C HIS A 5 -12.65 -22.39 12.98
N PHE A 6 -12.22 -21.21 13.44
CA PHE A 6 -12.22 -20.01 12.61
C PHE A 6 -11.18 -20.21 11.49
N PRO A 7 -11.54 -20.01 10.21
CA PRO A 7 -10.60 -20.17 9.12
C PRO A 7 -9.52 -19.07 9.24
N LEU A 8 -8.28 -19.49 9.48
CA LEU A 8 -7.07 -18.64 9.59
C LEU A 8 -6.86 -17.71 8.37
N SER A 9 -7.50 -18.02 7.24
CA SER A 9 -7.48 -17.20 6.02
C SER A 9 -8.30 -15.91 6.15
N GLN A 10 -9.43 -15.93 6.87
CA GLN A 10 -10.24 -14.72 7.07
C GLN A 10 -9.59 -13.77 8.06
N SER A 11 -8.96 -14.29 9.13
CA SER A 11 -8.26 -13.44 10.11
C SER A 11 -7.07 -12.68 9.50
N ASN A 12 -6.31 -13.31 8.59
CA ASN A 12 -5.20 -12.65 7.93
C ASN A 12 -5.64 -11.56 6.94
N SER A 13 -6.77 -11.77 6.26
CA SER A 13 -7.37 -10.77 5.38
C SER A 13 -7.85 -9.55 6.16
N ILE A 14 -8.56 -9.76 7.27
CA ILE A 14 -9.08 -8.69 8.15
C ILE A 14 -7.93 -7.88 8.76
N ASN A 15 -6.85 -8.55 9.19
CA ASN A 15 -5.68 -7.89 9.74
C ASN A 15 -4.98 -7.01 8.71
N ASN A 16 -4.84 -7.48 7.46
CA ASN A 16 -4.22 -6.70 6.39
C ASN A 16 -5.06 -5.47 6.01
N GLU A 17 -6.38 -5.61 5.97
CA GLU A 17 -7.29 -4.51 5.69
C GLU A 17 -7.18 -3.41 6.76
N PHE A 18 -7.21 -3.79 8.04
CA PHE A 18 -7.05 -2.85 9.16
C PHE A 18 -5.69 -2.15 9.13
N ILE A 19 -4.61 -2.89 8.81
CA ILE A 19 -3.28 -2.31 8.67
C ILE A 19 -3.28 -1.28 7.54
N LEU A 20 -3.77 -1.63 6.35
CA LEU A 20 -3.84 -0.70 5.21
C LEU A 20 -4.65 0.55 5.56
N GLU A 21 -5.82 0.38 6.16
CA GLU A 21 -6.67 1.49 6.59
C GLU A 21 -5.92 2.45 7.52
N SER A 22 -5.15 1.93 8.48
CA SER A 22 -4.36 2.75 9.40
C SER A 22 -3.31 3.61 8.69
N TYR A 23 -2.63 3.08 7.66
CA TYR A 23 -1.66 3.84 6.87
C TYR A 23 -2.34 4.89 5.98
N PHE A 24 -3.46 4.54 5.35
CA PHE A 24 -4.22 5.48 4.54
C PHE A 24 -4.82 6.61 5.39
N MET A 25 -5.24 6.30 6.62
CA MET A 25 -5.67 7.29 7.59
C MET A 25 -4.51 8.20 8.00
N ALA A 26 -3.36 7.65 8.39
CA ALA A 26 -2.19 8.42 8.83
C ALA A 26 -1.62 9.34 7.73
N THR A 27 -1.75 8.95 6.47
CA THR A 27 -1.29 9.74 5.31
C THR A 27 -2.32 10.73 4.79
N GLY A 28 -3.56 10.72 5.32
CA GLY A 28 -4.65 11.58 4.88
C GLY A 28 -5.30 11.18 3.56
N PHE A 29 -5.09 9.94 3.10
CA PHE A 29 -5.62 9.42 1.84
C PHE A 29 -6.68 8.33 2.04
N LEU A 30 -7.31 8.25 3.22
CA LEU A 30 -8.39 7.28 3.50
C LEU A 30 -9.50 7.29 2.43
N ASP A 31 -9.80 8.46 1.85
CA ASP A 31 -10.76 8.62 0.74
C ASP A 31 -10.35 7.88 -0.56
N ARG A 32 -9.11 7.39 -0.64
CA ARG A 32 -8.53 6.70 -1.80
C ARG A 32 -8.24 5.22 -1.55
N LEU A 33 -8.51 4.69 -0.36
CA LEU A 33 -8.18 3.31 0.00
C LEU A 33 -8.77 2.31 -0.99
N THR A 34 -10.07 2.42 -1.30
CA THR A 34 -10.74 1.51 -2.24
C THR A 34 -10.12 1.56 -3.64
N THR A 35 -9.83 2.76 -4.15
CA THR A 35 -9.18 2.94 -5.46
C THR A 35 -7.76 2.36 -5.45
N ALA A 36 -7.00 2.56 -4.37
CA ALA A 36 -5.66 2.01 -4.23
C ALA A 36 -5.65 0.48 -4.23
N ILE A 37 -6.60 -0.14 -3.52
CA ILE A 37 -6.77 -1.60 -3.50
C ILE A 37 -7.09 -2.10 -4.92
N GLN A 38 -8.03 -1.48 -5.63
CA GLN A 38 -8.38 -1.86 -7.01
C GLN A 38 -7.17 -1.79 -7.95
N ILE A 39 -6.41 -0.68 -7.90
CA ILE A 39 -5.19 -0.51 -8.71
C ILE A 39 -4.15 -1.59 -8.37
N ALA A 40 -3.97 -1.87 -7.08
CA ALA A 40 -3.02 -2.86 -6.62
C ALA A 40 -3.40 -4.27 -7.07
N GLU A 41 -4.69 -4.64 -6.98
CA GLU A 41 -5.19 -5.93 -7.45
C GLU A 41 -5.01 -6.10 -8.96
N GLU A 42 -5.38 -5.09 -9.75
CA GLU A 42 -5.20 -5.08 -11.21
C GLU A 42 -3.74 -5.29 -11.62
N LEU A 43 -2.82 -4.64 -10.91
CA LEU A 43 -1.39 -4.68 -11.21
C LEU A 43 -0.61 -5.72 -10.39
N LYS A 44 -1.32 -6.54 -9.60
CA LYS A 44 -0.80 -7.61 -8.74
C LYS A 44 0.27 -7.13 -7.75
N TYR A 45 0.00 -6.03 -7.05
CA TYR A 45 0.80 -5.57 -5.91
C TYR A 45 0.28 -6.14 -4.59
N ASP A 46 1.19 -6.42 -3.68
CA ASP A 46 0.86 -6.89 -2.33
C ASP A 46 0.67 -5.73 -1.32
N SER A 47 0.14 -6.03 -0.14
CA SER A 47 -0.10 -5.04 0.90
C SER A 47 1.17 -4.31 1.35
N SER A 48 2.34 -4.96 1.32
CA SER A 48 3.60 -4.30 1.70
C SER A 48 4.04 -3.26 0.67
N GLU A 49 3.82 -3.55 -0.61
CA GLU A 49 4.06 -2.60 -1.71
C GLU A 49 3.09 -1.41 -1.64
N ILE A 50 1.82 -1.66 -1.30
CA ILE A 50 0.81 -0.61 -1.11
C ILE A 50 1.18 0.32 0.05
N ILE A 51 1.59 -0.25 1.20
CA ILE A 51 1.98 0.52 2.40
C ILE A 51 3.17 1.43 2.09
N GLU A 52 4.20 0.90 1.44
CA GLU A 52 5.37 1.69 1.07
C GLU A 52 5.01 2.77 0.04
N ALA A 53 4.17 2.43 -0.94
CA ALA A 53 3.72 3.38 -1.94
C ALA A 53 2.92 4.53 -1.33
N ILE A 54 1.99 4.28 -0.40
CA ILE A 54 1.16 5.34 0.19
C ILE A 54 1.99 6.30 1.07
N CYS A 55 3.00 5.79 1.78
CA CYS A 55 3.96 6.63 2.50
C CYS A 55 4.73 7.56 1.54
N LYS A 56 5.21 7.02 0.40
CA LYS A 56 5.89 7.83 -0.63
C LYS A 56 4.96 8.84 -1.31
N VAL A 57 3.68 8.50 -1.51
CA VAL A 57 2.67 9.45 -2.01
C VAL A 57 2.50 10.60 -1.04
N ALA A 58 2.41 10.31 0.26
CA ALA A 58 2.29 11.34 1.30
C ALA A 58 3.51 12.27 1.33
N ASP A 59 4.72 11.72 1.20
CA ASP A 59 5.92 12.53 1.08
C ASP A 59 5.90 13.45 -0.15
N LYS A 60 5.51 12.93 -1.32
CA LYS A 60 5.40 13.73 -2.55
C LYS A 60 4.30 14.79 -2.42
N PHE A 61 3.17 14.48 -1.77
CA PHE A 61 2.08 15.43 -1.52
C PHE A 61 2.53 16.59 -0.62
N ARG A 62 3.33 16.30 0.42
CA ARG A 62 3.85 17.31 1.34
C ARG A 62 4.79 18.31 0.66
N ILE A 63 5.57 17.87 -0.33
CA ILE A 63 6.52 18.73 -1.05
C ILE A 63 5.83 19.41 -2.25
N TYR A 64 5.01 18.68 -2.98
CA TYR A 64 4.38 19.10 -4.24
C TYR A 64 2.88 18.75 -4.26
N PRO A 65 2.04 19.48 -3.51
CA PRO A 65 0.61 19.24 -3.50
C PRO A 65 0.00 19.57 -4.89
N PRO A 66 -0.98 18.80 -5.37
CA PRO A 66 -1.65 19.08 -6.63
C PRO A 66 -2.41 20.41 -6.58
N ALA A 67 -2.20 21.26 -7.59
CA ALA A 67 -2.95 22.52 -7.72
C ALA A 67 -4.43 22.28 -8.09
N LYS A 68 -4.74 21.18 -8.80
CA LYS A 68 -6.08 20.78 -9.22
C LYS A 68 -6.18 19.25 -9.26
N ASN A 69 -7.39 18.73 -9.08
CA ASN A 69 -7.75 17.32 -9.22
C ASN A 69 -6.86 16.35 -8.42
N ARG A 70 -7.00 16.37 -7.09
CA ARG A 70 -6.29 15.48 -6.15
C ARG A 70 -6.47 14.00 -6.49
N ALA A 71 -7.63 13.59 -7.01
CA ALA A 71 -7.93 12.21 -7.36
C ALA A 71 -7.06 11.71 -8.51
N ALA A 72 -7.07 12.42 -9.64
CA ALA A 72 -6.25 12.04 -10.80
C ALA A 72 -4.75 12.12 -10.48
N TRP A 73 -4.34 13.14 -9.72
CA TRP A 73 -2.96 13.25 -9.25
C TRP A 73 -2.57 12.04 -8.39
N PHE A 74 -3.44 11.63 -7.47
CA PHE A 74 -3.20 10.46 -6.62
C PHE A 74 -3.02 9.20 -7.46
N GLU A 75 -3.90 8.91 -8.43
CA GLU A 75 -3.80 7.69 -9.23
C GLU A 75 -2.50 7.60 -10.02
N VAL A 76 -2.07 8.70 -10.63
CA VAL A 76 -0.80 8.77 -11.37
C VAL A 76 0.37 8.54 -10.42
N VAL A 77 0.43 9.31 -9.33
CA VAL A 77 1.54 9.23 -8.37
C VAL A 77 1.57 7.88 -7.67
N PHE A 78 0.42 7.31 -7.30
CA PHE A 78 0.34 6.03 -6.63
C PHE A 78 0.85 4.90 -7.52
N ARG A 79 0.50 4.89 -8.82
CA ARG A 79 1.05 3.92 -9.78
C ARG A 79 2.57 4.04 -9.93
N GLU A 80 3.11 5.27 -9.98
CA GLU A 80 4.56 5.50 -9.95
C GLU A 80 5.20 4.92 -8.67
N LYS A 81 4.60 5.21 -7.51
CA LYS A 81 5.15 4.79 -6.22
C LYS A 81 5.03 3.30 -5.94
N LEU A 82 4.05 2.61 -6.52
CA LEU A 82 3.97 1.15 -6.49
C LEU A 82 5.15 0.50 -7.22
N LEU A 83 5.55 1.04 -8.38
CA LEU A 83 6.73 0.55 -9.10
C LEU A 83 8.02 0.77 -8.29
N GLU A 84 8.19 1.96 -7.72
CA GLU A 84 9.33 2.26 -6.83
C GLU A 84 9.35 1.34 -5.61
N ALA A 85 8.21 1.16 -4.93
CA ALA A 85 8.09 0.29 -3.76
C ALA A 85 8.50 -1.16 -4.06
N ARG A 86 8.02 -1.71 -5.18
CA ARG A 86 8.41 -3.06 -5.64
C ARG A 86 9.91 -3.16 -5.86
N ALA A 87 10.50 -2.19 -6.55
CA ALA A 87 11.93 -2.18 -6.82
C ALA A 87 12.74 -2.12 -5.51
N ASP A 88 12.34 -1.27 -4.56
CA ASP A 88 12.99 -1.12 -3.26
C ASP A 88 12.92 -2.40 -2.42
N ILE A 89 11.74 -3.03 -2.37
CA ILE A 89 11.52 -4.29 -1.64
C ILE A 89 12.36 -5.42 -2.25
N LEU A 90 12.37 -5.55 -3.58
CA LEU A 90 13.18 -6.54 -4.28
C LEU A 90 14.68 -6.32 -4.04
N ALA A 91 15.16 -5.07 -4.14
CA ALA A 91 16.54 -4.73 -3.87
C ALA A 91 16.93 -5.02 -2.42
N HIS A 92 16.05 -4.72 -1.45
CA HIS A 92 16.27 -5.03 -0.04
C HIS A 92 16.37 -6.55 0.19
N ARG A 93 15.45 -7.34 -0.40
CA ARG A 93 15.47 -8.81 -0.33
C ARG A 93 16.77 -9.37 -0.93
N TYR A 94 17.19 -8.88 -2.10
CA TYR A 94 18.44 -9.29 -2.74
C TYR A 94 19.66 -8.96 -1.88
N ARG A 95 19.76 -7.73 -1.34
CA ARG A 95 20.86 -7.34 -0.45
C ARG A 95 20.96 -8.26 0.77
N LYS A 96 19.83 -8.55 1.42
CA LYS A 96 19.78 -9.46 2.59
C LYS A 96 20.21 -10.89 2.27
N GLN A 97 19.98 -11.35 1.05
CA GLN A 97 20.35 -12.71 0.62
C GLN A 97 21.84 -12.84 0.30
N TYR A 98 22.45 -11.84 -0.35
CA TYR A 98 23.77 -11.96 -0.97
C TYR A 98 24.90 -11.18 -0.30
N PHE A 99 24.60 -10.19 0.56
CA PHE A 99 25.61 -9.30 1.15
C PHE A 99 25.53 -9.26 2.68
N LYS A 100 25.55 -10.44 3.32
CA LYS A 100 25.62 -10.56 4.78
C LYS A 100 26.94 -10.05 5.35
#